data_AF-K1T157-F1
#
_entry.id   AF-K1T157-F1
#
_cell.length_a   1.000
_cell.length_b   1.000
_cell.length_c   1.000
_cell.angle_alpha   90.00
_cell.angle_beta   90.00
_cell.angle_gamma   90.00
#
_symmetry.space_group_name_H-M   'P 1'
#
loop_
_entity.id
_entity.type
_entity.pdbx_description
1 polymer ?
#
loop_
_entity_poly.entity_id
_entity_poly.type
_entity_poly.pdbx_seq_one_letter_code
_entity_poly.pdbx_strand_id
1 'polypeptide(L)'
;IITDKLPHERILKIYISVSSRIYDENNKIILNKRNMRFIRRMVRDYNFRGSSVENTYELWDNVRSGEDKYLFPYSGLADMRINSIHLSEPCLFKETALNLLRNAELDGERAKDASRLIRALEKFNSISPDMVPETSLLREFLG
;
A
#
# COMPACT_ATOMS: atom_id res chain seq x y z
N ILE A 1 -28.21 -0.69 -5.87
CA ILE A 1 -29.05 0.23 -5.06
C ILE A 1 -28.81 1.72 -5.42
N ILE A 2 -27.57 2.21 -5.56
CA ILE A 2 -27.32 3.62 -5.95
C ILE A 2 -27.32 3.82 -7.48
N THR A 3 -26.80 2.87 -8.25
CA THR A 3 -26.65 2.99 -9.71
C THR A 3 -27.80 2.41 -10.52
N ASP A 4 -28.72 1.68 -9.88
CA ASP A 4 -29.76 0.88 -10.56
C ASP A 4 -30.77 1.74 -11.33
N LYS A 5 -30.89 3.02 -10.98
CA LYS A 5 -31.76 4.01 -11.65
C LYS A 5 -31.05 4.79 -12.76
N LEU A 6 -29.75 4.59 -12.93
CA LEU A 6 -28.96 5.30 -13.94
C LEU A 6 -28.83 4.42 -15.19
N PRO A 7 -28.93 4.99 -16.41
CA PRO A 7 -28.68 4.25 -17.64
C PRO A 7 -27.25 3.70 -17.64
N HIS A 8 -27.10 2.39 -17.87
CA HIS A 8 -25.80 1.71 -17.82
C HIS A 8 -24.75 2.34 -18.73
N GLU A 9 -25.15 2.80 -19.91
CA GLU A 9 -24.29 3.45 -20.92
C GLU A 9 -23.66 4.77 -20.44
N ARG A 10 -24.20 5.36 -19.35
CA ARG A 10 -23.70 6.60 -18.76
C ARG A 10 -22.89 6.37 -17.49
N ILE A 11 -22.56 5.12 -17.17
CA ILE A 11 -21.80 4.76 -15.97
C ILE A 11 -20.47 4.16 -16.40
N LEU A 12 -19.38 4.80 -15.97
CA LEU A 12 -18.03 4.23 -16.07
C LEU A 12 -17.60 3.75 -14.68
N LYS A 13 -17.31 2.45 -14.56
CA LYS A 13 -16.85 1.81 -13.32
C LYS A 13 -15.33 1.64 -13.39
N ILE A 14 -14.63 2.35 -12.52
CA ILE A 14 -13.17 2.32 -12.45
C ILE A 14 -12.74 1.56 -11.19
N TYR A 15 -11.85 0.59 -11.35
CA TYR A 15 -11.19 -0.10 -10.25
C TYR A 15 -9.72 0.31 -10.16
N ILE A 16 -9.36 1.01 -9.08
CA ILE A 16 -7.99 1.49 -8.84
C ILE A 16 -7.36 0.69 -7.72
N SER A 17 -6.23 0.05 -7.99
CA SER A 17 -5.49 -0.65 -6.94
C SER A 17 -4.03 -0.89 -7.31
N VAL A 18 -3.18 -1.13 -6.32
CA VAL A 18 -1.88 -1.77 -6.58
C VAL A 18 -2.14 -3.16 -7.14
N SER A 19 -1.67 -3.48 -8.35
CA SER A 19 -1.87 -4.81 -8.95
C SER A 19 -0.57 -5.55 -9.24
N SER A 20 0.59 -4.89 -9.10
CA SER A 20 1.90 -5.52 -9.30
C SER A 20 2.44 -6.22 -8.06
N ARG A 21 3.31 -7.20 -8.31
CA ARG A 21 4.22 -7.80 -7.33
C ARG A 21 5.64 -7.40 -7.72
N ILE A 22 6.50 -7.21 -6.73
CA ILE A 22 7.92 -6.95 -6.92
C ILE A 22 8.68 -8.23 -6.60
N TYR A 23 9.57 -8.62 -7.49
CA TYR A 23 10.35 -9.84 -7.43
C TYR A 23 11.83 -9.50 -7.19
N ASP A 24 12.56 -10.38 -6.52
CA ASP A 24 14.02 -10.33 -6.50
C ASP A 24 14.64 -11.08 -7.69
N GLU A 25 15.97 -11.07 -7.77
CA GLU A 25 16.77 -11.72 -8.81
C GLU A 25 16.49 -13.22 -8.95
N ASN A 26 15.96 -13.88 -7.91
CA ASN A 26 15.63 -15.30 -7.90
C ASN A 26 14.15 -15.55 -8.21
N ASN A 27 13.44 -14.56 -8.78
CA ASN A 27 12.00 -14.58 -9.06
C ASN A 27 11.11 -14.81 -7.81
N LYS A 28 11.62 -14.53 -6.61
CA LYS A 28 10.82 -14.60 -5.39
C LYS A 28 10.10 -13.28 -5.17
N ILE A 29 8.79 -13.35 -4.88
CA ILE A 29 8.00 -12.17 -4.52
C ILE A 29 8.53 -11.62 -3.19
N ILE A 30 9.06 -10.39 -3.22
CA ILE A 30 9.53 -9.69 -2.01
C ILE A 30 8.50 -8.72 -1.46
N LEU A 31 7.71 -8.08 -2.34
CA LEU A 31 6.60 -7.21 -1.96
C LEU A 31 5.40 -7.49 -2.86
N ASN A 32 4.25 -7.78 -2.25
CA ASN A 32 2.98 -7.94 -2.97
C ASN A 32 2.08 -6.71 -2.82
N LYS A 33 0.91 -6.73 -3.49
CA LYS A 33 -0.13 -5.70 -3.41
C LYS A 33 -0.46 -5.28 -1.98
N ARG A 34 -0.69 -6.23 -1.07
CA ARG A 34 -1.06 -5.94 0.32
C ARG A 34 0.11 -5.31 1.07
N ASN A 35 1.34 -5.74 0.80
CA ASN A 35 2.54 -5.15 1.43
C ASN A 35 2.73 -3.69 1.02
N MET A 36 2.66 -3.39 -0.27
CA MET A 36 2.79 -2.01 -0.76
C MET A 36 1.70 -1.10 -0.18
N ARG A 37 0.45 -1.59 -0.13
CA ARG A 37 -0.66 -0.82 0.46
C ARG A 37 -0.50 -0.60 1.96
N PHE A 38 -0.01 -1.60 2.67
CA PHE A 38 0.30 -1.48 4.09
C PHE A 38 1.40 -0.43 4.32
N ILE A 39 2.50 -0.50 3.57
CA ILE A 39 3.62 0.46 3.67
C ILE A 39 3.13 1.88 3.39
N ARG A 40 2.38 2.10 2.30
CA ARG A 40 1.77 3.42 2.00
C ARG A 40 0.95 3.94 3.16
N ARG A 41 0.08 3.09 3.72
CA ARG A 41 -0.80 3.46 4.82
C ARG A 41 0.00 3.82 6.07
N MET A 42 0.96 2.99 6.44
CA MET A 42 1.82 3.21 7.60
C MET A 42 2.60 4.53 7.48
N VAL A 43 3.26 4.77 6.34
CA VAL A 43 4.04 5.99 6.11
C VAL A 43 3.15 7.23 6.13
N ARG A 44 2.01 7.21 5.42
CA ARG A 44 1.07 8.33 5.39
C ARG A 44 0.42 8.59 6.74
N ASP A 45 -0.08 7.56 7.41
CA ASP A 45 -0.81 7.72 8.66
C ASP A 45 0.15 8.18 9.78
N TYR A 46 1.44 7.79 9.73
CA TYR A 46 2.47 8.39 10.59
C TYR A 46 2.71 9.87 10.26
N ASN A 47 3.03 10.20 9.00
CA ASN A 47 3.41 11.55 8.59
C ASN A 47 2.28 12.59 8.78
N PHE A 48 1.02 12.21 8.57
CA PHE A 48 -0.09 13.17 8.50
C PHE A 48 -1.16 12.99 9.57
N ARG A 49 -1.15 11.87 10.31
CA ARG A 49 -2.22 11.53 11.26
C ARG A 49 -1.73 11.17 12.65
N GLY A 50 -0.41 11.17 12.89
CA GLY A 50 0.18 10.80 14.17
C GLY A 50 -0.17 9.38 14.61
N SER A 51 -0.49 8.48 13.67
CA SER A 51 -0.85 7.09 13.98
C SER A 51 0.39 6.25 14.18
N SER A 52 0.35 5.37 15.20
CA SER A 52 1.42 4.40 15.42
C SER A 52 1.34 3.22 14.43
N VAL A 53 2.43 2.45 14.38
CA VAL A 53 2.52 1.24 13.55
C VAL A 53 1.60 0.14 14.08
N GLU A 54 1.50 0.01 15.40
CA GLU A 54 0.62 -0.92 16.11
C GLU A 54 -0.84 -0.68 15.74
N ASN A 55 -1.28 0.58 15.80
CA ASN A 55 -2.64 0.97 15.37
C ASN A 55 -2.85 0.68 13.87
N THR A 56 -1.83 0.88 13.04
CA THR A 56 -1.92 0.53 11.62
C THR A 56 -2.13 -0.96 11.42
N TYR A 57 -1.40 -1.82 12.14
CA TYR A 57 -1.61 -3.28 12.12
C TYR A 57 -2.99 -3.69 12.64
N GLU A 58 -3.47 -3.06 13.71
CA GLU A 58 -4.79 -3.33 14.27
C GLU A 58 -5.91 -3.06 13.26
N LEU A 59 -5.85 -1.92 12.58
CA LEU A 59 -6.82 -1.56 11.55
C LEU A 59 -6.67 -2.42 10.28
N TRP A 60 -5.46 -2.92 9.99
CA TRP A 60 -5.17 -3.62 8.75
C TRP A 60 -5.97 -4.90 8.57
N ASP A 61 -6.22 -5.64 9.65
CA ASP A 61 -7.02 -6.88 9.59
C ASP A 61 -8.46 -6.60 9.14
N ASN A 62 -9.06 -5.54 9.68
CA ASN A 62 -10.38 -5.09 9.29
C ASN A 62 -10.42 -4.59 7.84
N VAL A 63 -9.38 -3.88 7.40
CA VAL A 63 -9.24 -3.43 6.02
C VAL A 63 -9.17 -4.62 5.07
N ARG A 64 -8.34 -5.64 5.36
CA ARG A 64 -8.23 -6.85 4.53
C ARG A 64 -9.55 -7.61 4.46
N SER A 65 -10.22 -7.79 5.60
CA SER A 65 -11.52 -8.46 5.67
C SER A 65 -12.58 -7.71 4.86
N GLY A 66 -12.63 -6.39 4.97
CA GLY A 66 -13.52 -5.54 4.18
C GLY A 66 -13.24 -5.63 2.69
N GLU A 67 -11.98 -5.71 2.28
CA GLU A 67 -11.61 -5.89 0.87
C GLU A 67 -12.05 -7.24 0.31
N ASP A 68 -11.84 -8.31 1.07
CA ASP A 68 -12.21 -9.67 0.69
C ASP A 68 -13.74 -9.80 0.53
N LYS A 69 -14.50 -9.10 1.36
CA LYS A 69 -15.97 -9.16 1.33
C LYS A 69 -16.61 -8.19 0.33
N TYR A 70 -16.08 -6.97 0.21
CA TYR A 70 -16.79 -5.87 -0.46
C TYR A 70 -16.04 -5.28 -1.66
N LEU A 71 -14.76 -5.61 -1.88
CA LEU A 71 -13.97 -5.02 -2.95
C LEU A 71 -13.56 -6.03 -4.01
N PHE A 72 -12.85 -7.10 -3.65
CA PHE A 72 -12.33 -8.06 -4.63
C PHE A 72 -13.40 -8.79 -5.42
N PRO A 73 -14.52 -9.26 -4.83
CA PRO A 73 -15.59 -9.94 -5.57
C PRO A 73 -16.16 -9.09 -6.71
N TYR A 74 -16.13 -7.76 -6.56
CA TYR A 74 -16.72 -6.82 -7.51
C TYR A 74 -15.69 -6.24 -8.51
N SER A 75 -14.40 -6.56 -8.38
CA SER A 75 -13.35 -6.04 -9.27
C SER A 75 -13.49 -6.48 -10.74
N GLY A 76 -14.23 -7.56 -11.00
CA GLY A 76 -14.62 -8.01 -12.33
C GLY A 76 -15.66 -7.13 -13.02
N LEU A 77 -16.39 -6.30 -12.27
CA LEU A 77 -17.45 -5.45 -12.81
C LEU A 77 -16.95 -4.11 -13.36
N ALA A 78 -15.65 -3.83 -13.25
CA ALA A 78 -15.07 -2.56 -13.67
C ALA A 78 -14.80 -2.56 -15.18
N ASP A 79 -15.18 -1.45 -15.83
CA ASP A 79 -14.91 -1.20 -17.24
C ASP A 79 -13.42 -0.86 -17.46
N MET A 80 -12.80 -0.23 -16.46
CA MET A 80 -11.39 0.15 -16.49
C MET A 80 -10.67 -0.23 -15.20
N ARG A 81 -9.42 -0.65 -15.33
CA ARG A 81 -8.53 -0.94 -14.20
C ARG A 81 -7.29 -0.07 -14.26
N ILE A 82 -6.99 0.59 -13.15
CA ILE A 82 -5.80 1.43 -13.01
C ILE A 82 -4.88 0.78 -11.97
N ASN A 83 -3.67 0.42 -12.39
CA ASN A 83 -2.62 0.01 -11.48
C ASN A 83 -1.99 1.26 -10.85
N SER A 84 -2.25 1.48 -9.57
CA SER A 84 -1.77 2.68 -8.88
C SER A 84 -0.36 2.55 -8.33
N ILE A 85 0.40 1.50 -8.69
CA ILE A 85 1.79 1.32 -8.24
C ILE A 85 2.75 2.26 -8.98
N HIS A 86 3.67 2.85 -8.24
CA HIS A 86 4.86 3.50 -8.72
C HIS A 86 6.07 2.72 -8.22
N LEU A 87 6.90 2.20 -9.13
CA LEU A 87 7.94 1.24 -8.77
C LEU A 87 9.07 1.82 -7.90
N SER A 88 9.22 3.15 -7.84
CA SER A 88 10.14 3.81 -6.92
C SER A 88 9.62 3.95 -5.49
N GLU A 89 8.36 3.60 -5.20
CA GLU A 89 7.79 3.71 -3.85
C GLU A 89 8.59 3.00 -2.77
N PRO A 90 9.04 1.72 -2.94
CA PRO A 90 9.83 1.07 -1.92
C PRO A 90 11.12 1.84 -1.62
N CYS A 91 11.73 2.46 -2.64
CA CYS A 91 12.95 3.23 -2.50
C CYS A 91 12.72 4.57 -1.78
N LEU A 92 11.60 5.24 -2.07
CA LEU A 92 11.21 6.51 -1.44
C LEU A 92 10.76 6.31 0.01
N PHE A 93 10.02 5.24 0.28
CA PHE A 93 9.47 4.95 1.60
C PHE A 93 10.45 4.22 2.51
N LYS A 94 11.56 3.70 1.98
CA LYS A 94 12.48 2.80 2.68
C LYS A 94 12.89 3.33 4.05
N GLU A 95 13.47 4.52 4.12
CA GLU A 95 14.03 5.06 5.36
C GLU A 95 12.94 5.25 6.43
N THR A 96 11.86 5.93 6.07
CA THR A 96 10.72 6.15 6.98
C THR A 96 10.11 4.82 7.42
N ALA A 97 9.85 3.90 6.49
CA ALA A 97 9.22 2.62 6.80
C ALA A 97 10.12 1.73 7.68
N LEU A 98 11.43 1.70 7.43
CA LEU A 98 12.38 0.95 8.27
C LEU A 98 12.46 1.53 9.68
N ASN A 99 12.51 2.86 9.80
CA ASN A 99 12.50 3.51 11.11
C ASN A 99 11.23 3.16 11.89
N LEU A 100 10.07 3.24 11.25
CA LEU A 100 8.78 2.92 11.88
C LEU A 100 8.71 1.45 12.30
N LEU A 101 9.03 0.52 11.39
CA LEU A 101 8.92 -0.91 11.66
C LEU A 101 9.89 -1.41 12.73
N ARG A 102 11.10 -0.82 12.83
CA ARG A 102 12.11 -1.23 13.81
C ARG A 102 11.82 -0.70 15.22
N ASN A 103 11.15 0.44 15.34
CA ASN A 103 10.79 1.03 16.62
C ASN A 103 9.39 0.62 17.10
N ALA A 104 8.66 -0.16 16.31
CA ALA A 104 7.32 -0.63 16.69
C ALA A 104 7.41 -1.75 17.73
N GLU A 105 6.57 -1.68 18.76
CA GLU A 105 6.43 -2.70 19.79
C GLU A 105 5.38 -3.72 19.34
N LEU A 106 5.85 -4.74 18.62
CA LEU A 106 5.00 -5.77 18.02
C LEU A 106 5.33 -7.16 18.58
N ASP A 107 4.31 -8.00 18.68
CA ASP A 107 4.43 -9.39 19.07
C ASP A 107 3.81 -10.36 18.03
N GLY A 108 4.00 -11.66 18.27
CA GLY A 108 3.37 -12.73 17.50
C GLY A 108 3.53 -12.60 15.98
N GLU A 109 2.41 -12.67 15.27
CA GLU A 109 2.38 -12.61 13.80
C GLU A 109 2.70 -11.21 13.24
N ARG A 110 2.41 -10.14 14.00
CA ARG A 110 2.73 -8.76 13.57
C ARG A 110 4.23 -8.53 13.58
N ALA A 111 4.94 -9.01 14.61
CA ALA A 111 6.40 -8.96 14.66
C ALA A 111 7.06 -9.75 13.51
N LYS A 112 6.51 -10.93 13.18
CA LYS A 112 6.99 -11.74 12.05
C LYS A 112 6.78 -11.03 10.71
N ASP A 113 5.61 -10.43 10.50
CA ASP A 113 5.32 -9.67 9.28
C ASP A 113 6.21 -8.43 9.15
N ALA A 114 6.38 -7.66 10.22
CA ALA A 114 7.27 -6.51 10.27
C ALA A 114 8.72 -6.90 9.92
N SER A 115 9.22 -7.99 10.51
CA SER A 115 10.55 -8.54 10.22
C SER A 115 10.71 -8.98 8.76
N ARG A 116 9.63 -9.44 8.11
CA ARG A 116 9.63 -9.80 6.69
C ARG A 116 9.63 -8.55 5.81
N LEU A 117 8.86 -7.52 6.16
CA LEU A 117 8.82 -6.24 5.46
C LEU A 117 10.15 -5.50 5.55
N ILE A 118 10.79 -5.47 6.72
CA ILE A 118 12.13 -4.90 6.92
C ILE A 118 13.13 -5.55 5.96
N ARG A 119 13.22 -6.89 5.96
CA ARG A 119 14.12 -7.63 5.06
C ARG A 119 13.82 -7.40 3.58
N ALA A 120 12.56 -7.18 3.21
CA ALA A 120 12.19 -6.85 1.85
C ALA A 120 12.64 -5.42 1.47
N LEU A 121 12.43 -4.44 2.34
CA LEU A 121 12.81 -3.04 2.14
C LEU A 121 14.33 -2.83 2.11
N GLU A 122 15.09 -3.61 2.87
CA GLU A 122 16.56 -3.57 2.87
C GLU A 122 17.17 -3.91 1.50
N LYS A 123 16.44 -4.60 0.62
CA LYS A 123 16.88 -4.92 -0.75
C LYS A 123 16.84 -3.72 -1.72
N PHE A 124 16.19 -2.62 -1.35
CA PHE A 124 16.03 -1.46 -2.23
C PHE A 124 17.06 -0.37 -1.90
N ASN A 125 17.43 0.45 -2.88
CA ASN A 125 18.20 1.67 -2.64
C ASN A 125 17.27 2.77 -2.15
N SER A 126 17.77 3.66 -1.29
CA SER A 126 17.00 4.80 -0.79
C SER A 126 17.06 5.93 -1.81
N ILE A 127 15.93 6.62 -2.03
CA ILE A 127 15.83 7.81 -2.89
C ILE A 127 15.36 8.98 -2.03
N SER A 128 16.02 10.14 -2.17
CA SER A 128 15.58 11.35 -1.48
C SER A 128 14.18 11.78 -1.96
N PRO A 129 13.25 12.10 -1.05
CA PRO A 129 11.96 12.71 -1.40
C PRO A 129 12.08 13.98 -2.25
N ASP A 130 13.20 14.70 -2.16
CA ASP A 130 13.44 15.94 -2.92
C ASP A 130 13.49 15.70 -4.44
N MET A 131 13.79 14.47 -4.87
CA MET A 131 13.81 14.09 -6.28
C MET A 131 12.41 13.92 -6.89
N VAL A 132 11.36 13.96 -6.07
CA VAL A 132 9.99 13.77 -6.51
C VAL A 132 9.41 15.12 -6.95
N PRO A 133 8.84 15.26 -8.17
CA PRO A 133 8.21 16.51 -8.57
C PRO A 133 7.10 16.93 -7.60
N GLU A 134 6.94 18.24 -7.36
CA GLU A 134 5.89 18.77 -6.47
C GLU A 134 4.47 18.40 -6.93
N THR A 135 4.27 18.24 -8.24
CA THR A 135 2.99 17.85 -8.84
C THR A 135 2.74 16.33 -8.79
N SER A 136 3.66 15.54 -8.24
CA SER A 136 3.53 14.09 -8.16
C SER A 136 2.54 13.67 -7.07
N LEU A 137 1.67 12.71 -7.38
CA LEU A 137 0.78 12.07 -6.38
C LEU A 137 1.55 11.39 -5.24
N LEU A 138 2.84 11.07 -5.44
CA LEU A 138 3.67 10.51 -4.37
C LEU A 138 3.89 11.49 -3.20
N ARG A 139 3.71 12.79 -3.42
CA ARG A 139 3.82 13.81 -2.37
C ARG A 139 2.78 13.62 -1.25
N GLU A 140 1.63 13.00 -1.52
CA GLU A 140 0.64 12.62 -0.49
C GLU A 140 1.23 11.73 0.62
N PHE A 141 2.34 11.03 0.36
CA PHE A 141 2.96 10.11 1.30
C PHE A 141 4.22 10.67 1.95
N LEU A 142 4.86 11.68 1.36
CA LEU A 142 6.24 12.06 1.68
C LEU A 142 6.38 13.23 2.67
N GLY A 143 5.28 13.87 3.05
CA GLY A 143 5.28 15.12 3.82
C GLY A 143 5.11 16.32 2.92
#